data_AF-A0A2I6QNN9-F1
#
_entry.id   AF-A0A2I6QNN9-F1
#
_cell.length_a   1.000
_cell.length_b   1.000
_cell.length_c   1.000
_cell.angle_alpha   90.00
_cell.angle_beta   90.00
_cell.angle_gamma   90.00
#
_symmetry.space_group_name_H-M   'P 1'
#
loop_
_entity.id
_entity.type
_entity.pdbx_description
1 polymer ?
#
loop_
_entity_poly.entity_id
_entity_poly.type
_entity_poly.pdbx_seq_one_letter_code
_entity_poly.pdbx_strand_id
1 'polypeptide(L)' 'MPLAFFDSDSLGSYKLTATPTTLLINEAGMVEHTWIGKWDETKAMEVAAALK' A
#
# COMPACT_ATOMS: atom_id res chain seq x y z
N MET A 1 -8.46 -9.26 11.51
CA MET A 1 -7.52 -8.67 10.54
C MET A 1 -7.59 -9.49 9.27
N PRO A 2 -8.12 -8.96 8.15
CA PRO A 2 -8.02 -9.66 6.88
C PRO A 2 -6.55 -9.66 6.42
N LEU A 3 -6.03 -10.84 6.09
CA LEU A 3 -4.74 -11.03 5.43
C LEU A 3 -5.01 -11.22 3.94
N ALA A 4 -4.40 -10.39 3.09
CA ALA A 4 -4.46 -10.52 1.65
C ALA A 4 -3.14 -11.08 1.11
N PHE A 5 -3.22 -12.12 0.28
CA PHE A 5 -2.08 -12.69 -0.43
C PHE A 5 -2.18 -12.28 -1.90
N PHE A 6 -1.10 -11.73 -2.45
CA PHE A 6 -1.00 -11.31 -3.85
C PHE A 6 0.02 -12.20 -4.55
N ASP A 7 -0.31 -12.70 -5.75
CA ASP A 7 0.66 -13.35 -6.62
C ASP A 7 1.61 -12.32 -7.27
N SER A 8 2.72 -12.79 -7.85
CA SER A 8 3.75 -11.94 -8.46
C SER A 8 3.20 -11.07 -9.60
N ASP A 9 2.21 -11.57 -10.32
CA ASP A 9 1.60 -10.89 -11.47
C ASP A 9 0.70 -9.74 -10.99
N SER A 10 0.01 -9.94 -9.88
CA SER A 10 -0.74 -8.89 -9.17
C SER A 10 0.19 -7.81 -8.62
N LEU A 11 1.37 -8.16 -8.08
CA LEU A 11 2.38 -7.18 -7.63
C LEU A 11 2.91 -6.33 -8.79
N GLY A 12 3.11 -6.94 -9.97
CA GLY A 12 3.50 -6.23 -11.20
C GLY A 12 2.42 -5.25 -11.69
N SER A 13 1.15 -5.61 -11.52
CA SER A 13 -0.01 -4.77 -11.84
C SER A 13 -0.06 -3.49 -11.00
N TYR A 14 0.41 -3.57 -9.75
CA TYR A 14 0.54 -2.42 -8.85
C TYR A 14 1.81 -1.59 -9.08
N LYS A 15 2.60 -1.90 -10.12
CA LYS A 15 3.90 -1.23 -10.41
C LYS A 15 4.76 -1.06 -9.15
N LEU A 16 4.78 -2.08 -8.30
CA LEU A 16 5.58 -2.10 -7.06
C LEU A 16 7.05 -2.28 -7.44
N THR A 17 7.63 -1.20 -7.95
CA THR A 17 9.00 -1.15 -8.49
C THR A 17 10.06 -1.04 -7.39
N ALA A 18 9.64 -0.87 -6.15
CA ALA A 18 10.52 -0.72 -4.99
C ALA A 18 9.93 -1.39 -3.74
N THR A 19 10.82 -1.85 -2.86
CA THR A 19 10.47 -2.55 -1.62
C THR A 19 11.18 -1.87 -0.44
N PRO A 20 10.48 -1.61 0.68
CA PRO A 20 9.06 -1.88 0.94
C PRO A 20 8.13 -0.87 0.25
N THR A 21 6.92 -1.28 -0.12
CA THR A 21 5.84 -0.39 -0.58
C THR A 21 4.56 -0.73 0.19
N THR A 22 3.85 0.31 0.64
CA THR A 22 2.57 0.21 1.35
C THR A 22 1.45 0.70 0.44
N LEU A 23 0.32 0.00 0.44
CA LEU A 23 -0.88 0.34 -0.33
C LEU A 23 -2.06 0.55 0.61
N LEU A 24 -2.89 1.54 0.33
CA LEU A 24 -4.24 1.65 0.90
C LEU A 24 -5.23 1.19 -0.18
N ILE A 25 -6.04 0.19 0.16
CA ILE A 25 -7.03 -0.42 -0.73
C ILE A 25 -8.42 -0.23 -0.12
N ASN A 26 -9.37 0.24 -0.90
CA ASN A 26 -10.75 0.43 -0.45
C ASN A 26 -11.59 -0.84 -0.52
N GLU A 27 -12.84 -0.74 -0.05
CA GLU A 27 -13.77 -1.88 0.01
C GLU A 27 -14.12 -2.46 -1.37
N ALA A 28 -13.95 -1.68 -2.44
CA ALA A 28 -14.13 -2.14 -3.82
C ALA A 28 -12.89 -2.86 -4.38
N GLY A 29 -11.82 -2.99 -3.60
CA GLY A 29 -10.55 -3.60 -4.04
C GLY A 29 -9.68 -2.69 -4.90
N MET A 30 -9.97 -1.37 -4.96
CA MET A 30 -9.17 -0.40 -5.71
C MET A 30 -8.12 0.25 -4.82
N VAL A 31 -6.94 0.53 -5.39
CA VAL A 31 -5.88 1.27 -4.69
C VAL A 31 -6.22 2.75 -4.65
N GLU A 32 -6.25 3.30 -3.44
CA GLU A 32 -6.45 4.73 -3.22
C GLU A 32 -5.12 5.46 -3.04
N HIS A 33 -4.18 4.84 -2.31
CA HIS A 33 -2.87 5.45 -2.02
C HIS A 33 -1.72 4.43 -2.09
N THR A 34 -0.52 4.95 -2.39
CA THR A 34 0.71 4.16 -2.50
C THR A 34 1.87 4.93 -1.88
N TRP A 35 2.62 4.28 -0.98
CA TRP A 35 3.83 4.83 -0.35
C TRP A 35 5.03 3.93 -0.59
N ILE A 36 6.07 4.48 -1.23
CA ILE A 36 7.27 3.73 -1.61
C ILE A 36 8.42 4.01 -0.65
N GLY A 37 9.14 2.96 -0.25
CA GLY A 37 10.34 2.99 0.58
C GLY A 37 10.06 2.74 2.07
N LYS A 38 11.12 2.69 2.88
CA LYS A 38 11.08 2.36 4.32
C LYS A 38 10.02 3.17 5.09
N TRP A 39 9.39 2.52 6.07
CA TRP A 39 8.49 3.17 7.02
C TRP A 39 9.25 4.13 7.92
N ASP A 40 8.84 5.39 7.92
CA ASP A 40 9.35 6.48 8.76
C ASP A 40 8.17 7.27 9.36
N GLU A 41 8.48 8.22 10.26
CA GLU A 41 7.46 9.02 10.94
C GLU A 41 6.60 9.83 9.96
N THR A 42 7.18 10.33 8.86
CA THR A 42 6.46 11.08 7.84
C THR A 42 5.41 10.22 7.15
N LYS A 43 5.79 9.03 6.68
CA LYS A 43 4.84 8.09 6.06
C LYS A 43 3.80 7.58 7.03
N ALA A 44 4.18 7.35 8.29
CA ALA A 44 3.23 6.95 9.31
C ALA A 44 2.14 8.03 9.51
N MET A 45 2.52 9.30 9.50
CA MET A 45 1.56 10.41 9.57
C MET A 45 0.69 10.52 8.32
N GLU A 46 1.26 10.39 7.12
CA GLU A 46 0.50 10.42 5.87
C GLU A 46 -0.55 9.30 5.80
N VAL A 47 -0.16 8.08 6.21
CA VAL A 47 -1.07 6.93 6.23
C VAL A 47 -2.15 7.11 7.29
N ALA A 48 -1.79 7.61 8.48
CA ALA A 48 -2.78 7.91 9.52
C ALA A 48 -3.76 9.02 9.12
N ALA A 49 -3.34 9.97 8.27
CA ALA A 49 -4.22 10.98 7.70
C ALA A 49 -5.15 10.40 6.63
N ALA A 50 -4.67 9.46 5.80
CA ALA A 50 -5.46 8.79 4.77
C ALA A 50 -6.49 7.78 5.32
N LEU A 51 -6.31 7.31 6.56
CA LEU A 51 -7.22 6.40 7.26
C LEU A 51 -8.36 7.11 8.03
N LYS A 52 -8.40 8.44 8.03
CA LYS A 52 -9.44 9.25 8.71
C LYS A 52 -10.54 9.65 7.74
#